data_AF-A0A658NFM0-F1
#
_entry.id   AF-A0A658NFM0-F1
#
_cell.length_a   1.000
_cell.length_b   1.000
_cell.length_c   1.000
_cell.angle_alpha   90.00
_cell.angle_beta   90.00
_cell.angle_gamma   90.00
#
_symmetry.space_group_name_H-M   'P 1'
#
loop_
_entity.id
_entity.type
_entity.pdbx_description
1 polymer ?
#
loop_
_entity_poly.entity_id
_entity_poly.type
_entity_poly.pdbx_seq_one_letter_code
_entity_poly.pdbx_strand_id
1 'polypeptide(L)' 'MVAEGTTTVTDFDAAVANYRKAVGKGILKVMSKMGISTVASYTGAQIFEAIGLGAELVDEYFTGTVSRLGGIGLDE' A
#
# COMPACT_ATOMS: atom_id res chain seq x y z
N MET A 1 -16.72 15.45 -20.21
CA MET A 1 -17.88 14.66 -19.79
C MET A 1 -17.46 13.80 -18.61
N VAL A 2 -17.92 14.18 -17.42
CA VAL A 2 -17.85 13.40 -16.18
C VAL A 2 -19.16 12.63 -16.12
N ALA A 3 -19.13 11.33 -16.42
CA ALA A 3 -20.27 10.42 -16.34
C ALA A 3 -19.67 9.09 -15.82
N GLU A 4 -20.11 8.46 -14.72
CA GLU A 4 -21.33 8.55 -13.93
C GLU A 4 -21.03 8.23 -12.46
N GLY A 5 -21.68 8.94 -11.53
CA GLY A 5 -22.04 8.44 -10.19
C GLY A 5 -20.96 8.43 -9.07
N THR A 6 -21.22 9.21 -8.02
CA THR A 6 -20.70 9.11 -6.62
C THR A 6 -19.55 10.01 -6.15
N THR A 7 -19.23 11.12 -6.83
CA THR A 7 -18.44 12.20 -6.21
C THR A 7 -19.19 13.52 -6.27
N THR A 8 -19.45 14.13 -5.11
CA THR A 8 -20.03 15.48 -4.99
C THR A 8 -19.06 16.59 -5.40
N VAL A 9 -17.87 16.22 -5.90
CA VAL A 9 -16.81 17.13 -6.29
C VAL A 9 -16.96 17.40 -7.78
N THR A 10 -17.49 18.57 -8.12
CA THR A 10 -17.76 19.02 -9.49
C THR A 10 -16.52 19.56 -10.20
N ASP A 11 -15.43 19.78 -9.48
CA ASP A 11 -14.17 20.32 -9.99
C ASP A 11 -13.03 19.27 -9.93
N PHE A 12 -12.33 19.09 -11.06
CA PHE A 12 -11.26 18.11 -11.19
C PHE A 12 -10.09 18.43 -10.26
N ASP A 13 -9.70 19.70 -10.16
CA ASP A 13 -8.56 20.11 -9.33
C ASP A 13 -8.86 19.87 -7.84
N ALA A 14 -10.08 20.18 -7.41
CA ALA A 14 -10.56 19.84 -6.08
C ALA A 14 -10.55 18.33 -5.81
N ALA A 15 -10.93 17.49 -6.78
CA ALA A 15 -10.90 16.03 -6.62
C ALA A 15 -9.46 15.52 -6.46
N VAL A 16 -8.52 16.03 -7.26
CA VAL A 16 -7.09 15.70 -7.16
C VAL A 16 -6.52 16.11 -5.80
N ALA A 17 -6.86 17.32 -5.31
CA ALA A 17 -6.41 17.79 -4.01
C ALA A 17 -6.94 16.92 -2.85
N ASN A 18 -8.21 16.53 -2.91
CA ASN A 18 -8.83 15.65 -1.92
C ASN A 18 -8.19 14.26 -1.90
N TYR A 19 -7.93 13.69 -3.08
CA TYR A 19 -7.23 12.41 -3.21
C TYR A 19 -5.83 12.47 -2.59
N ARG A 20 -5.02 13.48 -2.95
CA ARG A 20 -3.67 13.66 -2.38
C ARG A 20 -3.70 13.76 -0.86
N LYS A 21 -4.63 14.54 -0.31
CA LYS A 21 -4.82 14.69 1.14
C LYS A 21 -5.22 13.38 1.80
N ALA A 22 -6.14 12.63 1.20
CA ALA A 22 -6.61 11.36 1.74
C ALA A 22 -5.49 10.30 1.77
N VAL A 23 -4.75 10.15 0.67
CA VAL A 23 -3.60 9.25 0.57
C VAL A 23 -2.52 9.63 1.59
N GLY A 24 -2.16 10.91 1.68
CA GLY A 24 -1.18 11.38 2.67
C GLY A 24 -1.58 11.05 4.11
N LYS A 25 -2.85 11.28 4.48
CA LYS A 25 -3.37 10.88 5.80
C LYS A 25 -3.37 9.37 6.00
N GLY A 26 -3.69 8.59 4.96
CA GLY A 26 -3.68 7.13 5.01
C GLY A 26 -2.30 6.57 5.30
N ILE A 27 -1.28 7.05 4.58
CA ILE A 27 0.12 6.64 4.77
C ILE A 27 0.58 6.98 6.19
N LEU A 28 0.35 8.22 6.65
CA LEU A 28 0.70 8.63 8.02
C LEU A 28 0.01 7.76 9.09
N LYS A 29 -1.25 7.39 8.87
CA LYS A 29 -1.99 6.51 9.78
C LYS A 29 -1.36 5.11 9.84
N VAL A 30 -0.95 4.53 8.72
CA VAL A 30 -0.28 3.22 8.71
C VAL A 30 1.07 3.30 9.41
N MET A 31 1.89 4.30 9.08
CA MET A 31 3.19 4.52 9.73
C MET A 31 3.06 4.69 11.26
N SER A 32 2.05 5.45 11.71
CA SER A 32 1.81 5.69 13.13
C SER A 32 1.45 4.44 13.93
N LYS A 33 0.87 3.41 13.31
CA LYS A 33 0.59 2.13 13.99
C LYS A 33 1.85 1.39 14.41
N MET A 34 2.95 1.62 13.69
CA MET A 34 4.24 0.98 13.91
C MET A 34 5.24 1.93 14.59
N GLY A 35 4.81 3.14 14.99
CA GLY A 35 5.66 4.15 15.62
C GLY A 35 6.64 4.87 14.69
N ILE A 36 6.46 4.77 13.37
CA ILE A 36 7.38 5.38 12.41
C ILE A 36 6.98 6.81 12.12
N SER A 37 7.96 7.71 12.19
CA SER A 37 7.74 9.16 12.08
C SER A 37 8.33 9.79 10.81
N THR A 38 9.13 9.06 10.03
CA THR A 38 9.74 9.57 8.79
C THR A 38 9.44 8.62 7.63
N VAL A 39 9.14 9.17 6.44
CA VAL A 39 8.87 8.36 5.24
C VAL A 39 10.11 7.56 4.84
N ALA A 40 11.30 8.16 4.97
CA ALA A 40 12.56 7.49 4.66
C ALA A 40 12.77 6.20 5.46
N SER A 41 12.36 6.15 6.74
CA SER A 41 12.44 4.94 7.56
C SER A 41 11.33 3.93 7.26
N TYR A 42 10.24 4.34 6.61
CA TYR A 42 9.17 3.44 6.18
C TYR A 42 9.49 2.79 4.83
N THR A 43 10.10 3.54 3.92
CA THR A 43 10.50 3.06 2.59
C THR A 43 11.49 1.90 2.72
N GLY A 44 11.15 0.75 2.15
CA GLY A 44 12.01 -0.44 2.15
C GLY A 44 12.03 -1.24 3.47
N ALA A 45 11.33 -0.77 4.51
CA ALA A 45 11.29 -1.48 5.80
C ALA A 45 10.44 -2.77 5.78
N GLN A 46 9.75 -3.06 4.67
CA GLN A 46 8.94 -4.27 4.46
C GLN A 46 8.00 -4.60 5.63
N ILE A 47 7.28 -3.58 6.14
CA ILE A 47 6.45 -3.72 7.33
C ILE A 47 5.07 -4.30 6.96
N PHE A 48 5.10 -5.55 6.53
CA PHE A 48 3.93 -6.36 6.21
C PHE A 48 4.26 -7.86 6.37
N GLU A 49 3.22 -8.69 6.40
CA GLU A 49 3.33 -10.15 6.34
C GLU A 49 2.70 -10.61 5.03
N ALA A 50 3.40 -11.45 4.27
CA ALA A 50 2.91 -12.02 3.04
C ALA A 50 2.10 -13.28 3.34
N ILE A 51 0.86 -13.35 2.86
CA ILE A 51 -0.03 -14.49 3.07
C ILE A 51 -0.44 -15.04 1.70
N GLY A 52 -0.18 -16.32 1.45
CA GLY A 52 -0.55 -16.98 0.20
C GLY A 52 0.43 -16.77 -0.95
N LEU A 53 1.66 -16.32 -0.65
CA LEU A 53 2.74 -16.24 -1.63
C LEU A 53 3.70 -17.42 -1.41
N GLY A 54 4.16 -18.03 -2.49
CA GLY A 54 5.16 -19.09 -2.46
C GLY A 54 6.49 -18.61 -1.85
N ALA A 55 7.18 -19.50 -1.14
CA ALA A 55 8.44 -19.17 -0.47
C ALA A 55 9.50 -18.66 -1.46
N GLU A 56 9.63 -19.31 -2.63
CA GLU A 56 10.59 -18.91 -3.68
C GLU A 56 10.34 -17.47 -4.18
N LEU A 57 9.07 -17.08 -4.33
CA LEU A 57 8.69 -15.73 -4.75
C LEU A 57 8.99 -14.69 -3.66
N VAL A 58 8.72 -15.02 -2.40
CA VAL A 58 9.01 -14.14 -1.27
C VAL A 58 10.52 -14.00 -1.09
N ASP A 59 11.28 -15.07 -1.22
CA ASP A 59 12.73 -15.05 -1.06
C ASP A 59 13.43 -14.23 -2.15
N GLU A 60 12.95 -14.29 -3.40
CA GLU A 60 13.53 -13.55 -4.53
C GLU A 60 13.13 -12.06 -4.55
N TYR A 61 11.84 -11.74 -4.33
CA TYR A 61 11.32 -10.38 -4.57
C TYR A 61 10.98 -9.60 -3.29
N PHE A 62 10.80 -10.29 -2.17
CA PHE A 62 10.43 -9.71 -0.88
C PHE A 62 11.32 -10.26 0.24
N THR A 63 12.60 -10.48 -0.05
CA THR A 63 13.56 -11.16 0.83
C THR A 63 13.46 -10.66 2.26
N GLY A 64 13.36 -11.57 3.23
CA GLY A 64 13.23 -11.24 4.65
C GLY A 64 11.80 -10.93 5.13
N THR A 65 10.80 -10.91 4.22
CA THR A 65 9.39 -10.80 4.60
C THR A 65 8.88 -12.13 5.12
N VAL A 66 8.15 -12.11 6.23
CA VAL A 66 7.52 -13.31 6.77
C VAL A 66 6.39 -13.77 5.85
N SER A 67 6.42 -15.04 5.43
CA SER A 67 5.30 -15.71 4.80
C SER A 67 5.05 -17.09 5.40
N ARG A 68 4.12 -17.17 6.36
CA ARG A 68 3.84 -18.41 7.10
C ARG A 68 2.93 -19.37 6.34
N LEU A 69 2.07 -18.82 5.50
CA LEU A 69 1.17 -19.58 4.66
C LEU A 69 1.68 -19.43 3.23
N GLY A 70 2.37 -20.47 2.75
CA GLY A 70 2.81 -20.55 1.36
C GLY A 70 1.64 -20.46 0.39
N GLY A 71 1.94 -20.25 -0.88
CA GLY A 71 0.91 -20.20 -1.91
C GLY A 71 1.51 -20.08 -3.30
N ILE A 72 0.94 -19.19 -4.10
CA ILE A 72 1.22 -19.12 -5.54
C ILE A 72 2.61 -18.54 -5.83
N GLY A 73 3.25 -19.07 -6.85
CA GLY A 73 4.41 -18.49 -7.52
C GLY A 73 4.01 -17.56 -8.67
N LEU A 74 4.91 -17.41 -9.64
CA LEU A 74 4.71 -16.54 -10.81
C LEU A 74 3.96 -17.21 -11.97
N ASP A 75 3.93 -18.54 -12.00
CA ASP A 75 3.45 -19.33 -13.15
C ASP A 75 2.05 -19.94 -12.92
N GLU A 76 1.51 -19.84 -11.71
CA GLU A 76 0.16 -20.28 -11.34
C GLU A 76 -0.94 -19.23 -11.61
#